data_AF-A0A354CL14-F1
#
_entry.id   AF-A0A354CL14-F1
#
_cell.length_a   1.000
_cell.length_b   1.000
_cell.length_c   1.000
_cell.angle_alpha   90.00
_cell.angle_beta   90.00
_cell.angle_gamma   90.00
#
_symmetry.space_group_name_H-M   'P 1'
#
loop_
_entity.id
_entity.type
_entity.pdbx_description
1 polymer ?
#
loop_
_entity_poly.entity_id
_entity_poly.type
_entity_poly.pdbx_seq_one_letter_code
_entity_poly.pdbx_strand_id
1 'polypeptide(L)'
;MEKKRFNEKRKVNQTSMICYAVLVFILFAAYMLELVKGNRTVGYIMIFDIILLVPLALALLTYKKNNESAALRYMITAGYGVLYVFVLLTSVTKLSFVYIIPMIIILTLYRDWKLVLAAGAAAIAANVIFVFYYLGSISNTATDITEFEIQLAVLILLTAFAVAATRILIKINAQAIADISVREEQQREAYGRIMEISRKVSANVDRINELSEDVRTRTDMTKSSVNDIASGTMETAQSIQGQMEMTGSIQHLIDDMSVLSENVLGECNTSKQNIVDGIDSMNELTDNSDRLNDRSSKVMVSMKSLQEKAEQVSEIIAIISDIAEQTNLLSLNASIEAARAGEAGRGFAVVAGEIKKLSEQTGEASARISRIILELEQETEIAGSSVADMNSVIEKQMECINVVNDKFRTLGSSLDALADSIDEQTHKAEEVRDANGKIMHSIEGLSAFSEELTANSESTRTRSEELYQGTLQINSILGEIAADISRLNG
;
A
#
# COMPACT_ATOMS: atom_id res chain seq x y z
N MET A 1 -65.02 -15.49 3.85
CA MET A 1 -66.28 -15.38 3.10
C MET A 1 -66.29 -16.42 1.99
N GLU A 2 -66.96 -17.56 2.20
CA GLU A 2 -67.15 -18.57 1.15
C GLU A 2 -67.96 -17.95 0.00
N LYS A 3 -67.29 -17.65 -1.12
CA LYS A 3 -67.94 -17.36 -2.39
C LYS A 3 -68.79 -18.58 -2.75
N LYS A 4 -70.11 -18.50 -2.56
CA LYS A 4 -71.06 -19.49 -3.11
C LYS A 4 -70.73 -19.65 -4.59
N ARG A 5 -70.10 -20.78 -4.94
CA ARG A 5 -69.75 -21.15 -6.31
C ARG A 5 -70.98 -20.94 -7.19
N PHE A 6 -70.84 -20.11 -8.20
CA PHE A 6 -71.86 -19.91 -9.22
C PHE A 6 -72.10 -21.26 -9.90
N ASN A 7 -73.16 -21.96 -9.49
CA ASN A 7 -73.53 -23.20 -10.15
C ASN A 7 -74.48 -22.85 -11.31
N GLU A 8 -73.90 -22.84 -12.50
CA GLU A 8 -74.56 -22.47 -13.75
C GLU A 8 -75.80 -23.33 -14.01
N LYS A 9 -75.71 -24.66 -13.80
CA LYS A 9 -76.82 -25.60 -14.02
C LYS A 9 -78.01 -25.29 -13.12
N ARG A 10 -77.73 -25.00 -11.84
CA ARG A 10 -78.75 -24.61 -10.87
C ARG A 10 -79.43 -23.31 -11.26
N LYS A 11 -78.67 -22.29 -11.69
CA LYS A 11 -79.26 -21.00 -12.12
C LYS A 11 -80.09 -21.13 -13.39
N VAL A 12 -79.61 -21.87 -14.39
CA VAL A 12 -80.37 -22.14 -15.62
C VAL A 12 -81.68 -22.85 -15.27
N ASN A 13 -81.64 -23.92 -14.47
CA ASN A 13 -82.85 -24.62 -14.03
C ASN A 13 -83.80 -23.73 -13.24
N GLN A 14 -83.28 -22.88 -12.34
CA GLN A 14 -84.09 -21.94 -11.56
C GLN A 14 -84.80 -20.93 -12.45
N THR A 15 -84.08 -20.28 -13.36
CA THR A 15 -84.64 -19.28 -14.27
C THR A 15 -85.64 -19.91 -15.22
N SER A 16 -85.32 -21.06 -15.82
CA SER A 16 -86.25 -21.78 -16.70
C SER A 16 -87.52 -22.21 -15.98
N MET A 17 -87.43 -22.67 -14.72
CA MET A 17 -88.60 -23.03 -13.92
C MET A 17 -89.48 -21.83 -13.57
N ILE A 18 -88.89 -20.68 -13.24
CA ILE A 18 -89.65 -19.44 -12.98
C ILE A 18 -90.37 -19.00 -14.25
N CYS A 19 -89.67 -18.95 -15.39
CA CYS A 19 -90.28 -18.58 -16.66
C CYS A 19 -91.42 -19.54 -17.06
N TYR A 20 -91.23 -20.85 -16.83
CA TYR A 20 -92.27 -21.84 -17.10
C TYR A 20 -93.48 -21.70 -16.18
N ALA A 21 -93.27 -21.48 -14.88
CA ALA A 21 -94.35 -21.27 -13.92
C ALA A 21 -95.15 -20.00 -14.23
N VAL A 22 -94.49 -18.91 -14.61
CA VAL A 22 -95.13 -17.65 -15.04
C VAL A 22 -95.95 -17.89 -16.30
N LEU A 23 -95.39 -18.58 -17.29
CA LEU A 23 -96.09 -18.92 -18.52
C LEU A 23 -97.35 -19.75 -18.26
N VAL A 24 -97.23 -20.79 -17.42
CA VAL A 24 -98.36 -21.63 -17.01
C VAL A 24 -99.43 -20.81 -16.28
N PHE A 25 -99.03 -19.93 -15.35
CA PHE A 25 -99.95 -19.08 -14.62
C PHE A 25 -100.72 -18.12 -15.52
N ILE A 26 -100.04 -17.49 -16.48
CA ILE A 26 -100.68 -16.58 -17.46
C ILE A 26 -101.69 -17.35 -18.31
N LEU A 27 -101.35 -18.55 -18.78
CA LEU A 27 -102.25 -19.40 -19.56
C LEU A 27 -103.47 -19.85 -18.74
N PHE A 28 -103.27 -20.26 -17.50
CA PHE A 28 -104.35 -20.62 -16.58
C PHE A 28 -105.33 -19.46 -16.38
N ALA A 29 -104.81 -18.26 -16.08
CA ALA A 29 -105.65 -17.07 -15.90
C ALA A 29 -106.41 -16.66 -17.18
N ALA A 30 -105.77 -16.77 -18.35
CA ALA A 30 -106.39 -16.45 -19.63
C ALA A 30 -107.55 -17.39 -19.98
N TYR A 31 -107.38 -18.71 -19.78
CA TYR A 31 -108.42 -19.69 -20.07
C TYR A 31 -109.56 -19.67 -19.03
N MET A 32 -109.27 -19.33 -17.77
CA MET A 32 -110.32 -19.06 -16.77
C MET A 32 -111.21 -17.87 -17.14
N LEU A 33 -110.63 -16.82 -17.75
CA LEU A 33 -111.42 -15.70 -18.28
C LEU A 33 -112.28 -16.11 -19.48
N GLU A 34 -111.85 -17.06 -20.31
CA GLU A 34 -112.69 -17.61 -21.39
C GLU A 34 -113.91 -18.37 -20.86
N LEU A 35 -113.79 -19.01 -19.68
CA LEU A 35 -114.93 -19.65 -18.99
C LEU A 35 -115.98 -18.62 -18.59
N VAL A 36 -115.53 -17.52 -17.96
CA VAL A 36 -116.41 -16.44 -17.47
C VAL A 36 -117.12 -15.74 -18.62
N LYS A 37 -116.44 -15.62 -19.78
CA LYS A 37 -117.03 -15.07 -21.01
C LYS A 37 -118.03 -16.01 -21.70
N GLY A 38 -118.15 -17.27 -21.26
CA GLY A 38 -119.04 -18.26 -21.86
C GLY A 38 -118.53 -18.88 -23.17
N ASN A 39 -117.28 -18.63 -23.56
CA ASN A 39 -116.72 -19.11 -24.83
C ASN A 39 -116.27 -20.58 -24.80
N ARG A 40 -116.19 -21.20 -23.61
CA ARG A 40 -115.70 -22.57 -23.41
C ARG A 40 -116.54 -23.32 -22.38
N THR A 41 -116.66 -24.64 -22.56
CA THR A 41 -117.38 -25.51 -21.61
C THR A 41 -116.53 -25.82 -20.38
N VAL A 42 -117.18 -26.05 -19.24
CA VAL A 42 -116.51 -26.45 -17.99
C VAL A 42 -115.65 -27.72 -18.18
N GLY A 43 -116.13 -28.67 -19.00
CA GLY A 43 -115.41 -29.91 -19.31
C GLY A 43 -114.09 -29.70 -20.07
N TYR A 44 -114.06 -28.75 -21.02
CA TYR A 44 -112.85 -28.44 -21.78
C TYR A 44 -111.74 -27.86 -20.90
N ILE A 45 -112.09 -26.94 -20.00
CA ILE A 45 -111.13 -26.29 -19.11
C ILE A 45 -110.58 -27.26 -18.07
N MET A 46 -111.38 -28.18 -17.55
CA MET A 46 -110.86 -29.22 -16.65
C MET A 46 -109.76 -30.07 -17.30
N ILE A 47 -109.92 -30.46 -18.57
CA ILE A 47 -108.88 -31.22 -19.30
C ILE A 47 -107.66 -30.34 -19.57
N PHE A 48 -107.86 -29.09 -19.99
CA PHE A 48 -106.78 -28.13 -20.21
C PHE A 48 -105.94 -27.89 -18.93
N ASP A 49 -106.59 -27.68 -17.79
CA ASP A 49 -105.92 -27.43 -16.51
C ASP A 49 -105.14 -28.64 -16.02
N ILE A 50 -105.64 -29.86 -16.25
CA ILE A 50 -104.88 -31.09 -15.96
C ILE A 50 -103.60 -31.14 -16.80
N ILE A 51 -103.69 -30.91 -18.12
CA ILE A 51 -102.53 -30.94 -19.02
C ILE A 51 -101.56 -29.78 -18.72
N LEU A 52 -102.05 -28.66 -18.22
CA LEU A 52 -101.25 -27.47 -17.87
C LEU A 52 -100.54 -27.61 -16.52
N LEU A 53 -101.26 -28.02 -15.47
CA LEU A 53 -100.77 -27.99 -14.09
C LEU A 53 -100.01 -29.26 -13.70
N VAL A 54 -100.37 -30.43 -14.23
CA VAL A 54 -99.70 -31.69 -13.86
C VAL A 54 -98.21 -31.69 -14.27
N PRO A 55 -97.83 -31.32 -15.50
CA PRO A 55 -96.42 -31.25 -15.86
C PRO A 55 -95.64 -30.19 -15.08
N LEU A 56 -96.28 -29.06 -14.72
CA LEU A 56 -95.67 -28.05 -13.86
C LEU A 56 -95.41 -28.58 -12.45
N ALA A 57 -96.39 -29.27 -11.85
CA ALA A 57 -96.24 -29.88 -10.52
C ALA A 57 -95.12 -30.94 -10.52
N LEU A 58 -95.07 -31.81 -11.53
CA LEU A 58 -94.00 -32.80 -11.70
C LEU A 58 -92.63 -32.13 -11.87
N ALA A 59 -92.55 -31.05 -12.67
CA ALA A 59 -91.31 -30.29 -12.84
C ALA A 59 -90.88 -29.61 -11.53
N LEU A 60 -91.80 -29.04 -10.75
CA LEU A 60 -91.53 -28.43 -9.45
C LEU A 60 -91.06 -29.46 -8.40
N LEU A 61 -91.68 -30.64 -8.36
CA LEU A 61 -91.25 -31.74 -7.49
C LEU A 61 -89.85 -32.22 -7.85
N THR A 62 -89.57 -32.37 -9.15
CA THR A 62 -88.25 -32.76 -9.64
C THR A 62 -87.20 -31.69 -9.33
N TYR A 63 -87.54 -30.42 -9.47
CA TYR A 63 -86.66 -29.30 -9.12
C TYR A 63 -86.39 -29.22 -7.61
N LYS A 64 -87.38 -29.47 -6.77
CA LYS A 64 -87.23 -29.53 -5.31
C LYS A 64 -86.37 -30.72 -4.87
N LYS A 65 -86.45 -31.85 -5.58
CA LYS A 65 -85.64 -33.05 -5.32
C LYS A 65 -84.20 -32.92 -5.82
N ASN A 66 -84.00 -32.34 -7.00
CA ASN A 66 -82.67 -32.09 -7.57
C ASN A 66 -82.71 -30.85 -8.48
N ASN A 67 -82.19 -29.75 -7.95
CA ASN A 67 -82.16 -28.44 -8.62
C ASN A 67 -81.16 -28.36 -9.79
N GLU A 68 -80.35 -29.40 -10.02
CA GLU A 68 -79.39 -29.52 -11.12
C GLU A 68 -79.76 -30.62 -12.12
N SER A 69 -80.93 -31.23 -11.96
CA SER A 69 -81.37 -32.34 -12.79
C SER A 69 -81.47 -31.94 -14.27
N ALA A 70 -80.77 -32.70 -15.12
CA ALA A 70 -80.89 -32.59 -16.57
C ALA A 70 -82.24 -33.10 -17.09
N ALA A 71 -83.03 -33.80 -16.26
CA ALA A 71 -84.36 -34.25 -16.65
C ALA A 71 -85.36 -33.09 -16.77
N LEU A 72 -85.14 -31.99 -16.03
CA LEU A 72 -86.07 -30.84 -16.00
C LEU A 72 -86.29 -30.23 -17.39
N ARG A 73 -85.24 -30.05 -18.17
CA ARG A 73 -85.36 -29.48 -19.52
C ARG A 73 -86.25 -30.32 -20.44
N TYR A 74 -86.14 -31.65 -20.35
CA TYR A 74 -86.97 -32.56 -21.14
C TYR A 74 -88.41 -32.63 -20.61
N MET A 75 -88.59 -32.59 -19.29
CA MET A 75 -89.93 -32.58 -18.67
C MET A 75 -90.73 -31.33 -19.02
N ILE A 76 -90.12 -30.15 -18.94
CA ILE A 76 -90.75 -28.89 -19.32
C ILE A 76 -91.09 -28.92 -20.82
N THR A 77 -90.16 -29.38 -21.66
CA THR A 77 -90.36 -29.50 -23.12
C THR A 77 -91.51 -30.44 -23.48
N ALA A 78 -91.50 -31.66 -22.96
CA ALA A 78 -92.52 -32.66 -23.25
C ALA A 78 -93.88 -32.26 -22.68
N GLY A 79 -93.91 -31.81 -21.41
CA GLY A 79 -95.13 -31.36 -20.74
C GLY A 79 -95.82 -30.21 -21.47
N TYR A 80 -95.06 -29.19 -21.84
CA TYR A 80 -95.59 -28.08 -22.61
C TYR A 80 -95.93 -28.46 -24.05
N GLY A 81 -95.16 -29.37 -24.67
CA GLY A 81 -95.44 -29.88 -26.00
C GLY A 81 -96.82 -30.54 -26.10
N VAL A 82 -97.20 -31.34 -25.09
CA VAL A 82 -98.54 -31.95 -25.02
C VAL A 82 -99.62 -30.88 -24.89
N LEU A 83 -99.42 -29.89 -24.01
CA LEU A 83 -100.34 -28.75 -23.89
C LEU A 83 -100.50 -28.00 -25.23
N TYR A 84 -99.39 -27.73 -25.89
CA TYR A 84 -99.37 -26.99 -27.15
C TYR A 84 -100.17 -27.71 -28.24
N VAL A 85 -99.95 -29.02 -28.42
CA VAL A 85 -100.71 -29.83 -29.38
C VAL A 85 -102.19 -29.86 -29.03
N PHE A 86 -102.54 -29.99 -27.74
CA PHE A 86 -103.93 -29.95 -27.29
C PHE A 86 -104.61 -28.62 -27.62
N VAL A 87 -103.97 -27.49 -27.28
CA VAL A 87 -104.47 -26.15 -27.59
C VAL A 87 -104.63 -25.94 -29.09
N LEU A 88 -103.65 -26.40 -29.87
CA LEU A 88 -103.67 -26.25 -31.31
C LEU A 88 -104.87 -26.97 -31.94
N LEU A 89 -105.13 -28.23 -31.58
CA LEU A 89 -106.22 -29.04 -32.16
C LEU A 89 -107.63 -28.59 -31.73
N THR A 90 -107.76 -27.93 -30.58
CA THR A 90 -109.06 -27.62 -29.95
C THR A 90 -109.39 -26.12 -29.95
N SER A 91 -108.49 -25.28 -30.45
CA SER A 91 -108.71 -23.85 -30.50
C SER A 91 -109.59 -23.43 -31.68
N VAL A 92 -110.44 -22.45 -31.43
CA VAL A 92 -111.23 -21.77 -32.46
C VAL A 92 -110.47 -20.60 -33.11
N THR A 93 -109.30 -20.23 -32.58
CA THR A 93 -108.49 -19.12 -33.10
C THR A 93 -107.25 -19.61 -33.83
N LYS A 94 -106.95 -18.99 -34.98
CA LYS A 94 -105.77 -19.30 -35.80
C LYS A 94 -104.46 -18.81 -35.17
N LEU A 95 -104.53 -17.92 -34.17
CA LEU A 95 -103.36 -17.37 -33.45
C LEU A 95 -102.77 -18.32 -32.39
N SER A 96 -103.33 -19.52 -32.21
CA SER A 96 -102.90 -20.47 -31.17
C SER A 96 -101.44 -20.91 -31.26
N PHE A 97 -100.82 -20.78 -32.44
CA PHE A 97 -99.40 -21.13 -32.60
C PHE A 97 -98.45 -20.24 -31.79
N VAL A 98 -98.86 -19.01 -31.47
CA VAL A 98 -98.04 -18.02 -30.73
C VAL A 98 -97.62 -18.53 -29.35
N TYR A 99 -98.38 -19.47 -28.77
CA TYR A 99 -98.05 -20.05 -27.47
C TYR A 99 -96.71 -20.82 -27.44
N ILE A 100 -96.19 -21.31 -28.57
CA ILE A 100 -94.86 -21.95 -28.57
C ILE A 100 -93.70 -20.96 -28.43
N ILE A 101 -93.92 -19.68 -28.72
CA ILE A 101 -92.85 -18.66 -28.77
C ILE A 101 -92.10 -18.55 -27.44
N PRO A 102 -92.77 -18.30 -26.30
CA PRO A 102 -92.05 -18.13 -25.05
C PRO A 102 -91.41 -19.44 -24.58
N MET A 103 -91.96 -20.59 -24.98
CA MET A 103 -91.36 -21.88 -24.68
C MET A 103 -90.02 -22.07 -25.42
N ILE A 104 -89.97 -21.79 -26.73
CA ILE A 104 -88.72 -21.85 -27.49
C ILE A 104 -87.66 -20.91 -26.89
N ILE A 105 -88.05 -19.72 -26.41
CA ILE A 105 -87.16 -18.80 -25.70
C ILE A 105 -86.59 -19.44 -24.43
N ILE A 106 -87.42 -20.06 -23.58
CA ILE A 106 -86.97 -20.76 -22.37
C ILE A 106 -85.95 -21.86 -22.72
N LEU A 107 -86.14 -22.58 -23.83
CA LEU A 107 -85.23 -23.65 -24.23
C LEU A 107 -83.83 -23.15 -24.62
N THR A 108 -83.69 -21.90 -25.08
CA THR A 108 -82.37 -21.33 -25.39
C THR A 108 -81.48 -21.19 -24.15
N LEU A 109 -82.07 -21.05 -22.95
CA LEU A 109 -81.34 -20.98 -21.67
C LEU A 109 -80.58 -22.27 -21.36
N TYR A 110 -81.07 -23.42 -21.84
CA TYR A 110 -80.43 -24.72 -21.63
C TYR A 110 -79.19 -24.95 -22.50
N ARG A 111 -78.89 -24.03 -23.43
CA ARG A 111 -77.69 -24.06 -24.28
C ARG A 111 -77.55 -25.37 -25.06
N ASP A 112 -78.68 -26.00 -25.39
CA ASP A 112 -78.73 -27.26 -26.12
C ASP A 112 -79.46 -27.03 -27.44
N TRP A 113 -78.70 -26.67 -28.47
CA TRP A 113 -79.26 -26.35 -29.79
C TRP A 113 -80.00 -27.54 -30.40
N LYS A 114 -79.63 -28.77 -30.03
CA LYS A 114 -80.33 -29.99 -30.49
C LYS A 114 -81.72 -30.07 -29.87
N LEU A 115 -81.84 -29.73 -28.58
CA LEU A 115 -83.12 -29.67 -27.89
C LEU A 115 -84.03 -28.57 -28.44
N VAL A 116 -83.48 -27.38 -28.70
CA VAL A 116 -84.22 -26.26 -29.33
C VAL A 116 -84.71 -26.64 -30.73
N LEU A 117 -83.85 -27.26 -31.55
CA LEU A 117 -84.23 -27.74 -32.87
C LEU A 117 -85.30 -28.83 -32.81
N ALA A 118 -85.15 -29.81 -31.90
CA ALA A 118 -86.12 -30.89 -31.74
C ALA A 118 -87.50 -30.37 -31.32
N ALA A 119 -87.55 -29.44 -30.36
CA ALA A 119 -88.79 -28.82 -29.92
C ALA A 119 -89.44 -27.96 -31.01
N GLY A 120 -88.65 -27.15 -31.73
CA GLY A 120 -89.14 -26.34 -32.85
C GLY A 120 -89.64 -27.18 -34.02
N ALA A 121 -88.93 -28.27 -34.38
CA ALA A 121 -89.35 -29.20 -35.41
C ALA A 121 -90.65 -29.93 -35.02
N ALA A 122 -90.78 -30.35 -33.76
CA ALA A 122 -92.02 -30.95 -33.25
C ALA A 122 -93.19 -29.96 -33.29
N ALA A 123 -92.95 -28.69 -32.95
CA ALA A 123 -93.96 -27.64 -33.08
C ALA A 123 -94.37 -27.42 -34.54
N ILE A 124 -93.41 -27.29 -35.47
CA ILE A 124 -93.69 -27.16 -36.90
C ILE A 124 -94.52 -28.36 -37.39
N ALA A 125 -94.15 -29.59 -37.02
CA ALA A 125 -94.89 -30.80 -37.39
C ALA A 125 -96.33 -30.79 -36.84
N ALA A 126 -96.53 -30.40 -35.58
CA ALA A 126 -97.87 -30.26 -34.99
C ALA A 126 -98.72 -29.23 -35.75
N ASN A 127 -98.12 -28.11 -36.18
CA ASN A 127 -98.80 -27.09 -36.98
C ASN A 127 -99.14 -27.58 -38.38
N VAL A 128 -98.25 -28.31 -39.05
CA VAL A 128 -98.55 -28.93 -40.35
C VAL A 128 -99.72 -29.91 -40.23
N ILE A 129 -99.74 -30.75 -39.20
CA ILE A 129 -100.87 -31.69 -38.93
C ILE A 129 -102.18 -30.92 -38.71
N PHE A 130 -102.13 -29.84 -37.92
CA PHE A 130 -103.29 -28.98 -37.69
C PHE A 130 -103.82 -28.33 -38.97
N VAL A 131 -102.92 -27.82 -39.82
CA VAL A 131 -103.27 -27.24 -41.13
C VAL A 131 -103.99 -28.29 -41.98
N PHE A 132 -103.45 -29.51 -42.10
CA PHE A 132 -104.11 -30.58 -42.86
C PHE A 132 -105.48 -30.97 -42.29
N TYR A 133 -105.62 -31.06 -40.97
CA TYR A 133 -106.90 -31.34 -40.30
C TYR A 133 -107.93 -30.24 -40.57
N TYR A 134 -107.51 -28.97 -40.52
CA TYR A 134 -108.39 -27.81 -40.73
C TYR A 134 -108.86 -27.71 -42.19
N LEU A 135 -107.95 -27.90 -43.16
CA LEU A 135 -108.26 -27.88 -44.60
C LEU A 135 -109.25 -28.98 -45.04
N GLY A 136 -109.36 -30.08 -44.28
CA GLY A 136 -110.26 -31.21 -44.58
C GLY A 136 -111.68 -31.09 -44.03
N SER A 137 -111.99 -30.08 -43.21
CA SER A 137 -113.23 -30.02 -42.41
C SER A 137 -114.26 -28.98 -42.89
N ILE A 138 -113.85 -27.92 -43.62
CA ILE A 138 -114.70 -26.76 -44.00
C ILE A 138 -114.36 -26.27 -45.43
N SER A 139 -115.31 -25.64 -46.14
CA SER A 139 -115.05 -24.98 -47.43
C SER A 139 -114.06 -23.81 -47.27
N ASN A 140 -112.85 -23.97 -47.81
CA ASN A 140 -111.72 -23.05 -47.57
C ASN A 140 -111.85 -21.73 -48.35
N THR A 141 -111.46 -20.62 -47.71
CA THR A 141 -111.28 -19.31 -48.37
C THR A 141 -109.79 -19.06 -48.66
N ALA A 142 -109.45 -18.37 -49.75
CA ALA A 142 -108.04 -18.08 -50.11
C ALA A 142 -107.26 -17.33 -49.01
N THR A 143 -107.96 -16.61 -48.12
CA THR A 143 -107.40 -15.93 -46.95
C THR A 143 -106.86 -16.88 -45.88
N ASP A 144 -107.45 -18.07 -45.72
CA ASP A 144 -107.06 -19.03 -44.68
C ASP A 144 -105.71 -19.70 -44.98
N ILE A 145 -105.45 -19.97 -46.27
CA ILE A 145 -104.18 -20.54 -46.74
C ILE A 145 -103.03 -19.56 -46.47
N THR A 146 -103.25 -18.26 -46.71
CA THR A 146 -102.24 -17.22 -46.49
C THR A 146 -101.86 -17.10 -45.01
N GLU A 147 -102.83 -17.22 -44.09
CA GLU A 147 -102.55 -17.16 -42.64
C GLU A 147 -101.74 -18.38 -42.15
N PHE A 148 -101.99 -19.57 -42.69
CA PHE A 148 -101.21 -20.77 -42.38
C PHE A 148 -99.79 -20.73 -42.94
N GLU A 149 -99.58 -20.12 -44.12
CA GLU A 149 -98.25 -19.87 -44.68
C GLU A 149 -97.43 -18.95 -43.77
N ILE A 150 -98.03 -17.86 -43.28
CA ILE A 150 -97.38 -16.92 -42.34
C ILE A 150 -97.02 -17.64 -41.04
N GLN A 151 -97.92 -18.45 -40.48
CA GLN A 151 -97.68 -19.22 -39.26
C GLN A 151 -96.51 -20.20 -39.41
N LEU A 152 -96.47 -20.96 -40.50
CA LEU A 152 -95.38 -21.90 -40.76
C LEU A 152 -94.05 -21.16 -40.96
N ALA A 153 -94.07 -20.05 -41.72
CA ALA A 153 -92.90 -19.21 -41.94
C ALA A 153 -92.36 -18.65 -40.62
N VAL A 154 -93.22 -18.12 -39.73
CA VAL A 154 -92.83 -17.59 -38.42
C VAL A 154 -92.25 -18.68 -37.52
N LEU A 155 -92.81 -19.89 -37.51
CA LEU A 155 -92.28 -21.01 -36.71
C LEU A 155 -90.91 -21.51 -37.20
N ILE A 156 -90.73 -21.57 -38.52
CA ILE A 156 -89.44 -21.90 -39.13
C ILE A 156 -88.40 -20.84 -38.76
N LEU A 157 -88.73 -19.55 -38.93
CA LEU A 157 -87.86 -18.42 -38.59
C LEU A 157 -87.49 -18.41 -37.10
N LEU A 158 -88.47 -18.58 -36.22
CA LEU A 158 -88.28 -18.63 -34.78
C LEU A 158 -87.34 -19.77 -34.38
N THR A 159 -87.56 -20.96 -34.93
CA THR A 159 -86.71 -22.14 -34.64
C THR A 159 -85.30 -21.92 -35.15
N ALA A 160 -85.14 -21.42 -36.39
CA ALA A 160 -83.85 -21.13 -36.98
C ALA A 160 -83.06 -20.08 -36.17
N PHE A 161 -83.71 -18.99 -35.76
CA PHE A 161 -83.10 -17.94 -34.95
C PHE A 161 -82.75 -18.42 -33.55
N ALA A 162 -83.63 -19.20 -32.90
CA ALA A 162 -83.35 -19.75 -31.58
C ALA A 162 -82.15 -20.72 -31.61
N VAL A 163 -82.03 -21.56 -32.65
CA VAL A 163 -80.87 -22.44 -32.85
C VAL A 163 -79.60 -21.63 -33.11
N ALA A 164 -79.66 -20.61 -33.98
CA ALA A 164 -78.52 -19.75 -34.28
C ALA A 164 -78.01 -19.00 -33.03
N ALA A 165 -78.93 -18.39 -32.27
CA ALA A 165 -78.62 -17.72 -31.00
C ALA A 165 -77.96 -18.68 -30.00
N THR A 166 -78.52 -19.89 -29.85
CA THR A 166 -77.98 -20.90 -28.94
C THR A 166 -76.56 -21.36 -29.34
N ARG A 167 -76.29 -21.54 -30.65
CA ARG A 167 -74.94 -21.91 -31.13
C ARG A 167 -73.89 -20.83 -30.87
N ILE A 168 -74.22 -19.57 -31.10
CA ILE A 168 -73.31 -18.44 -30.81
C ILE A 168 -73.01 -18.37 -29.31
N LEU A 169 -74.04 -18.56 -28.47
CA LEU A 169 -73.90 -18.53 -27.02
C LEU A 169 -72.94 -19.61 -26.49
N ILE A 170 -72.96 -20.81 -27.07
CA ILE A 170 -72.01 -21.90 -26.75
C ILE A 170 -70.58 -21.50 -27.13
N LYS A 171 -70.38 -20.92 -28.33
CA LYS A 171 -69.06 -20.55 -28.85
C LYS A 171 -68.39 -19.45 -28.02
N ILE A 172 -69.14 -18.40 -27.65
CA ILE A 172 -68.62 -17.29 -26.82
C ILE A 172 -68.13 -17.81 -25.46
N ASN A 173 -68.90 -18.69 -24.83
CA ASN A 173 -68.53 -19.23 -23.52
C ASN A 173 -67.27 -20.09 -23.59
N ALA A 174 -67.13 -20.93 -24.62
CA ALA A 174 -65.93 -21.74 -24.83
C ALA A 174 -64.67 -20.88 -25.02
N GLN A 175 -64.76 -19.78 -25.79
CA GLN A 175 -63.64 -18.85 -25.96
C GLN A 175 -63.27 -18.11 -24.67
N ALA A 176 -64.26 -17.63 -23.91
CA ALA A 176 -63.99 -16.94 -22.65
C ALA A 176 -63.24 -17.83 -21.63
N ILE A 177 -63.54 -19.13 -21.59
CA ILE A 177 -62.83 -20.08 -20.72
C ILE A 177 -61.38 -20.28 -21.19
N ALA A 178 -61.16 -20.44 -22.51
CA ALA A 178 -59.83 -20.60 -23.07
C ALA A 178 -58.94 -19.38 -22.80
N ASP A 179 -59.45 -18.16 -23.00
CA ASP A 179 -58.70 -16.91 -22.74
C ASP A 179 -58.30 -16.77 -21.26
N ILE A 180 -59.17 -17.18 -20.33
CA ILE A 180 -58.87 -17.16 -18.89
C ILE A 180 -57.71 -18.12 -18.58
N SER A 181 -57.74 -19.35 -19.12
CA SER A 181 -56.67 -20.32 -18.86
C SER A 181 -55.30 -19.87 -19.36
N VAL A 182 -55.23 -19.24 -20.54
CA VAL A 182 -53.97 -18.70 -21.08
C VAL A 182 -53.43 -17.56 -20.22
N ARG A 183 -54.31 -16.66 -19.73
CA ARG A 183 -53.90 -15.57 -18.83
C ARG A 183 -53.40 -16.08 -17.49
N GLU A 184 -54.05 -17.10 -16.92
CA GLU A 184 -53.58 -17.74 -15.68
C GLU A 184 -52.19 -18.37 -15.87
N GLU A 185 -51.94 -19.03 -16.99
CA GLU A 185 -50.64 -19.62 -17.31
C GLU A 185 -49.55 -18.54 -17.47
N GLN A 186 -49.82 -17.48 -18.24
CA GLN A 186 -48.90 -16.35 -18.40
C GLN A 186 -48.58 -15.65 -17.08
N GLN A 187 -49.58 -15.46 -16.21
CA GLN A 187 -49.39 -14.86 -14.90
C GLN A 187 -48.54 -15.75 -13.99
N ARG A 188 -48.74 -17.08 -14.06
CA ARG A 188 -47.93 -18.05 -13.30
C ARG A 188 -46.48 -18.06 -13.77
N GLU A 189 -46.23 -18.00 -15.07
CA GLU A 189 -44.89 -17.93 -15.64
C GLU A 189 -44.18 -16.62 -15.26
N ALA A 190 -44.88 -15.49 -15.36
CA ALA A 190 -44.36 -14.19 -14.93
C ALA A 190 -44.01 -14.16 -13.45
N TYR A 191 -44.87 -14.72 -12.58
CA TYR A 191 -44.58 -14.86 -11.16
C TYR A 191 -43.36 -15.76 -10.90
N GLY A 192 -43.23 -16.86 -11.63
CA GLY A 192 -42.05 -17.73 -11.58
C GLY A 192 -40.75 -16.98 -11.93
N ARG A 193 -40.76 -16.16 -12.99
CA ARG A 193 -39.62 -15.32 -13.38
C ARG A 193 -39.28 -14.27 -12.32
N ILE A 194 -40.28 -13.60 -11.74
CA ILE A 194 -40.07 -12.61 -10.66
C ILE A 194 -39.42 -13.27 -9.46
N MET A 195 -39.87 -14.47 -9.06
CA MET A 195 -39.28 -15.21 -7.95
C MET A 195 -37.84 -15.68 -8.23
N GLU A 196 -37.53 -16.08 -9.47
CA GLU A 196 -36.16 -16.44 -9.85
C GLU A 196 -35.23 -15.21 -9.78
N ILE A 197 -35.68 -14.07 -10.31
CA ILE A 197 -34.93 -12.80 -10.24
C ILE A 197 -34.74 -12.40 -8.77
N SER A 198 -35.80 -12.44 -7.96
CA SER A 198 -35.76 -12.14 -6.51
C SER A 198 -34.68 -12.97 -5.80
N ARG A 199 -34.60 -14.28 -6.06
CA ARG A 199 -33.54 -15.15 -5.51
C ARG A 199 -32.14 -14.76 -5.98
N LYS A 200 -31.96 -14.44 -7.26
CA LYS A 200 -30.67 -13.99 -7.80
C LYS A 200 -30.23 -12.66 -7.18
N VAL A 201 -31.15 -11.71 -7.01
CA VAL A 201 -30.86 -10.43 -6.35
C VAL A 201 -30.50 -10.66 -4.88
N SER A 202 -31.22 -11.53 -4.16
CA SER A 202 -30.89 -11.87 -2.77
C SER A 202 -29.47 -12.45 -2.65
N ALA A 203 -29.12 -13.43 -3.49
CA ALA A 203 -27.78 -14.01 -3.49
C ALA A 203 -26.69 -12.97 -3.85
N ASN A 204 -26.98 -12.03 -4.74
CA ASN A 204 -26.07 -10.94 -5.05
C ASN A 204 -25.94 -9.96 -3.88
N VAL A 205 -27.01 -9.66 -3.15
CA VAL A 205 -26.98 -8.80 -1.96
C VAL A 205 -26.06 -9.41 -0.90
N ASP A 206 -26.21 -10.70 -0.62
CA ASP A 206 -25.33 -11.42 0.33
C ASP A 206 -23.87 -11.35 -0.12
N ARG A 207 -23.59 -11.54 -1.42
CA ARG A 207 -22.23 -11.47 -1.96
C ARG A 207 -21.64 -10.06 -1.94
N ILE A 208 -22.44 -9.02 -2.13
CA ILE A 208 -21.96 -7.63 -2.01
C ILE A 208 -21.72 -7.29 -0.54
N ASN A 209 -22.55 -7.77 0.40
CA ASN A 209 -22.29 -7.59 1.84
C ASN A 209 -20.95 -8.19 2.27
N GLU A 210 -20.63 -9.42 1.84
CA GLU A 210 -19.34 -10.06 2.10
C GLU A 210 -18.17 -9.25 1.52
N LEU A 211 -18.31 -8.77 0.27
CA LEU A 211 -17.29 -7.94 -0.36
C LEU A 211 -17.13 -6.58 0.34
N SER A 212 -18.22 -5.95 0.79
CA SER A 212 -18.20 -4.72 1.57
C SER A 212 -17.47 -4.91 2.90
N GLU A 213 -17.66 -6.05 3.56
CA GLU A 213 -16.94 -6.38 4.79
C GLU A 213 -15.44 -6.56 4.53
N ASP A 214 -15.04 -7.28 3.48
CA ASP A 214 -13.64 -7.42 3.07
C ASP A 214 -12.99 -6.06 2.74
N VAL A 215 -13.69 -5.21 1.99
CA VAL A 215 -13.23 -3.83 1.68
C VAL A 215 -13.03 -3.03 2.97
N ARG A 216 -13.95 -3.13 3.94
CA ARG A 216 -13.81 -2.46 5.23
C ARG A 216 -12.57 -2.95 5.99
N THR A 217 -12.38 -4.25 6.11
CA THR A 217 -11.21 -4.82 6.81
C THR A 217 -9.91 -4.38 6.15
N ARG A 218 -9.82 -4.42 4.81
CA ARG A 218 -8.64 -3.94 4.08
C ARG A 218 -8.41 -2.44 4.23
N THR A 219 -9.47 -1.66 4.32
CA THR A 219 -9.40 -0.22 4.57
C THR A 219 -8.83 0.06 5.97
N ASP A 220 -9.27 -0.68 6.98
CA ASP A 220 -8.72 -0.56 8.35
C ASP A 220 -7.24 -0.95 8.40
N MET A 221 -6.85 -2.03 7.70
CA MET A 221 -5.44 -2.40 7.55
C MET A 221 -4.63 -1.30 6.86
N THR A 222 -5.18 -0.70 5.80
CA THR A 222 -4.53 0.41 5.09
C THR A 222 -4.34 1.62 6.00
N LYS A 223 -5.34 1.97 6.82
CA LYS A 223 -5.22 3.04 7.82
C LYS A 223 -4.11 2.75 8.83
N SER A 224 -3.97 1.50 9.29
CA SER A 224 -2.87 1.09 10.17
C SER A 224 -1.52 1.27 9.49
N SER A 225 -1.35 0.75 8.28
CA SER A 225 -0.09 0.88 7.52
C SER A 225 0.29 2.34 7.25
N VAL A 226 -0.69 3.21 6.95
CA VAL A 226 -0.44 4.64 6.79
C VAL A 226 0.04 5.29 8.11
N ASN A 227 -0.49 4.85 9.25
CA ASN A 227 -0.06 5.35 10.56
C ASN A 227 1.38 4.90 10.90
N ASP A 228 1.73 3.67 10.54
CA ASP A 228 3.09 3.16 10.67
C ASP A 228 4.06 3.93 9.77
N ILE A 229 3.68 4.20 8.51
CA ILE A 229 4.45 5.04 7.59
C ILE A 229 4.64 6.45 8.16
N ALA A 230 3.60 7.08 8.68
CA ALA A 230 3.69 8.41 9.28
C ALA A 230 4.68 8.44 10.46
N SER A 231 4.63 7.42 11.32
CA SER A 231 5.56 7.28 12.45
C SER A 231 7.01 7.07 11.97
N GLY A 232 7.23 6.17 11.00
CA GLY A 232 8.55 5.97 10.41
C GLY A 232 9.09 7.19 9.66
N THR A 233 8.20 8.00 9.10
CA THR A 233 8.57 9.27 8.44
C THR A 233 9.03 10.30 9.47
N MET A 234 8.38 10.39 10.63
CA MET A 234 8.84 11.25 11.74
C MET A 234 10.21 10.82 12.28
N GLU A 235 10.45 9.51 12.44
CA GLU A 235 11.74 8.97 12.85
C GLU A 235 12.84 9.26 11.80
N THR A 236 12.48 9.18 10.51
CA THR A 236 13.37 9.55 9.40
C THR A 236 13.71 11.05 9.46
N ALA A 237 12.75 11.93 9.70
CA ALA A 237 12.97 13.37 9.85
C ALA A 237 13.90 13.69 11.03
N GLN A 238 13.75 12.99 12.17
CA GLN A 238 14.66 13.13 13.30
C GLN A 238 16.07 12.64 12.96
N SER A 239 16.19 11.53 12.22
CA SER A 239 17.48 11.00 11.75
C SER A 239 18.18 11.96 10.79
N ILE A 240 17.44 12.61 9.89
CA ILE A 240 17.92 13.67 9.00
C ILE A 240 18.50 14.83 9.80
N GLN A 241 17.80 15.30 10.84
CA GLN A 241 18.28 16.38 11.72
C GLN A 241 19.61 16.00 12.39
N GLY A 242 19.70 14.79 12.95
CA GLY A 242 20.94 14.31 13.58
C GLY A 242 22.09 14.16 12.58
N GLN A 243 21.81 13.72 11.35
CA GLN A 243 22.81 13.67 10.30
C GLN A 243 23.30 15.07 9.89
N MET A 244 22.41 16.07 9.79
CA MET A 244 22.83 17.46 9.51
C MET A 244 23.81 17.97 10.56
N GLU A 245 23.51 17.80 11.85
CA GLU A 245 24.40 18.19 12.95
C GLU A 245 25.76 17.48 12.87
N MET A 246 25.75 16.20 12.53
CA MET A 246 26.97 15.42 12.38
C MET A 246 27.80 15.88 11.18
N THR A 247 27.18 16.18 10.03
CA THR A 247 27.89 16.74 8.86
C THR A 247 28.47 18.12 9.13
N GLY A 248 27.77 18.96 9.90
CA GLY A 248 28.28 20.25 10.36
C GLY A 248 29.49 20.09 11.29
N SER A 249 29.45 19.10 12.19
CA SER A 249 30.58 18.77 13.08
C SER A 249 31.79 18.27 12.29
N ILE A 250 31.57 17.42 11.27
CA ILE A 250 32.63 16.97 10.36
C ILE A 250 33.27 18.16 9.64
N GLN A 251 32.47 19.12 9.16
CA GLN A 251 32.99 20.32 8.50
C GLN A 251 33.91 21.12 9.43
N HIS A 252 33.50 21.33 10.68
CA HIS A 252 34.35 22.00 11.68
C HIS A 252 35.67 21.25 11.93
N LEU A 253 35.64 19.93 12.04
CA LEU A 253 36.86 19.13 12.23
C LEU A 253 37.82 19.22 11.05
N ILE A 254 37.31 19.33 9.82
CA ILE A 254 38.14 19.51 8.62
C ILE A 254 38.81 20.89 8.65
N ASP A 255 38.06 21.93 9.02
CA ASP A 255 38.60 23.29 9.09
C ASP A 255 39.67 23.40 10.20
N ASP A 256 39.43 22.80 11.36
CA ASP A 256 40.41 22.69 12.45
C ASP A 256 41.66 21.91 12.01
N MET A 257 41.50 20.82 11.26
CA MET A 257 42.62 20.06 10.71
C MET A 257 43.44 20.91 9.72
N SER A 258 42.80 21.72 8.88
CA SER A 258 43.48 22.61 7.96
C SER A 258 44.36 23.64 8.69
N VAL A 259 43.82 24.27 9.74
CA VAL A 259 44.57 25.22 10.58
C VAL A 259 45.72 24.53 11.30
N LEU A 260 45.49 23.33 11.83
CA LEU A 260 46.53 22.55 12.50
C LEU A 260 47.67 22.17 11.54
N SER A 261 47.34 21.71 10.33
CA SER A 261 48.34 21.38 9.30
C SER A 261 49.21 22.60 8.95
N GLU A 262 48.62 23.77 8.78
CA GLU A 262 49.35 25.01 8.50
C GLU A 262 50.31 25.38 9.64
N ASN A 263 49.84 25.29 10.89
CA ASN A 263 50.66 25.56 12.07
C ASN A 263 51.85 24.60 12.17
N VAL A 264 51.64 23.29 11.99
CA VAL A 264 52.73 22.32 12.08
C VAL A 264 53.72 22.49 10.93
N LEU A 265 53.27 22.85 9.73
CA LEU A 265 54.16 23.19 8.61
C LEU A 265 55.03 24.43 8.92
N GLY A 266 54.45 25.44 9.57
CA GLY A 266 55.19 26.61 10.07
C GLY A 266 56.28 26.26 11.09
N GLU A 267 55.96 25.39 12.06
CA GLU A 267 56.92 24.87 13.04
C GLU A 267 58.02 24.01 12.39
N CYS A 268 57.66 23.24 11.36
CA CYS A 268 58.61 22.44 10.59
C CYS A 268 59.63 23.34 9.87
N ASN A 269 59.17 24.40 9.21
CA ASN A 269 60.03 25.40 8.56
C ASN A 269 60.95 26.11 9.56
N THR A 270 60.42 26.50 10.72
CA THR A 270 61.21 27.12 11.79
C THR A 270 62.29 26.16 12.31
N SER A 271 61.93 24.90 12.53
CA SER A 271 62.88 23.87 12.95
C SER A 271 63.96 23.60 11.90
N LYS A 272 63.61 23.63 10.61
CA LYS A 272 64.56 23.51 9.50
C LYS A 272 65.56 24.66 9.48
N GLN A 273 65.11 25.89 9.75
CA GLN A 273 66.02 27.03 9.89
C GLN A 273 66.99 26.85 11.07
N ASN A 274 66.49 26.42 12.23
CA ASN A 274 67.34 26.15 13.39
C ASN A 274 68.40 25.06 13.12
N ILE A 275 68.09 24.08 12.29
CA ILE A 275 69.06 23.06 11.86
C ILE A 275 70.15 23.68 10.97
N VAL A 276 69.78 24.55 10.02
CA VAL A 276 70.75 25.25 9.17
C VAL A 276 71.69 26.09 10.03
N ASP A 277 71.16 26.89 10.94
CA ASP A 277 71.94 27.73 11.86
C ASP A 277 72.84 26.85 12.77
N GLY A 278 72.36 25.69 13.19
CA GLY A 278 73.11 24.70 13.97
C GLY A 278 74.27 24.09 13.20
N ILE A 279 74.07 23.75 11.92
CA ILE A 279 75.12 23.25 11.02
C ILE A 279 76.19 24.33 10.80
N ASP A 280 75.79 25.59 10.57
CA ASP A 280 76.73 26.70 10.39
C ASP A 280 77.59 26.91 11.65
N SER A 281 76.97 26.82 12.83
CA SER A 281 77.69 26.89 14.12
C SER A 281 78.70 25.73 14.28
N MET A 282 78.36 24.53 13.82
CA MET A 282 79.27 23.37 13.84
C MET A 282 80.42 23.51 12.84
N ASN A 283 80.18 24.13 11.70
CA ASN A 283 81.23 24.45 10.72
C ASN A 283 82.23 25.47 11.29
N GLU A 284 81.74 26.51 11.98
CA GLU A 284 82.60 27.46 12.69
C GLU A 284 83.41 26.78 13.81
N LEU A 285 82.80 25.85 14.55
CA LEU A 285 83.51 25.09 15.58
C LEU A 285 84.60 24.19 14.99
N THR A 286 84.37 23.63 13.80
CA THR A 286 85.37 22.85 13.06
C THR A 286 86.58 23.70 12.69
N ASP A 287 86.38 24.89 12.11
CA ASP A 287 87.47 25.83 11.78
C ASP A 287 88.28 26.23 13.02
N ASN A 288 87.58 26.51 14.13
CA ASN A 288 88.24 26.85 15.39
C ASN A 288 89.07 25.68 15.96
N SER A 289 88.56 24.45 15.88
CA SER A 289 89.29 23.24 16.29
C SER A 289 90.53 22.99 15.42
N ASP A 290 90.43 23.18 14.10
CA ASP A 290 91.59 23.07 13.20
C ASP A 290 92.66 24.11 13.51
N ARG A 291 92.25 25.36 13.77
CA ARG A 291 93.16 26.45 14.18
C ARG A 291 93.80 26.18 15.54
N LEU A 292 93.07 25.58 16.48
CA LEU A 292 93.62 25.15 17.77
C LEU A 292 94.66 24.05 17.59
N ASN A 293 94.39 23.06 16.73
CA ASN A 293 95.30 21.96 16.43
C ASN A 293 96.62 22.48 15.81
N ASP A 294 96.55 23.38 14.82
CA ASP A 294 97.74 24.01 14.22
C ASP A 294 98.57 24.78 15.25
N ARG A 295 97.92 25.56 16.12
CA ARG A 295 98.60 26.30 17.20
C ARG A 295 99.24 25.36 18.21
N SER A 296 98.54 24.31 18.61
CA SER A 296 99.04 23.29 19.53
C SER A 296 100.29 22.59 18.99
N SER A 297 100.26 22.21 17.71
CA SER A 297 101.40 21.61 17.00
C SER A 297 102.62 22.54 17.00
N LYS A 298 102.44 23.84 16.76
CA LYS A 298 103.51 24.84 16.84
C LYS A 298 104.10 24.97 18.24
N VAL A 299 103.27 24.87 19.29
CA VAL A 299 103.73 24.86 20.68
C VAL A 299 104.55 23.60 20.97
N MET A 300 104.09 22.41 20.54
CA MET A 300 104.85 21.15 20.68
C MET A 300 106.24 21.24 20.05
N VAL A 301 106.34 21.78 18.83
CA VAL A 301 107.63 21.98 18.14
C VAL A 301 108.52 22.94 18.94
N SER A 302 107.95 24.00 19.50
CA SER A 302 108.70 24.97 20.32
C SER A 302 109.19 24.37 21.64
N MET A 303 108.37 23.54 22.30
CA MET A 303 108.76 22.82 23.53
C MET A 303 109.88 21.83 23.26
N LYS A 304 109.80 21.07 22.16
CA LYS A 304 110.88 20.17 21.75
C LYS A 304 112.19 20.93 21.50
N SER A 305 112.13 22.08 20.83
CA SER A 305 113.31 22.92 20.60
C SER A 305 113.86 23.51 21.91
N LEU A 306 113.00 23.82 22.88
CA LEU A 306 113.43 24.31 24.20
C LEU A 306 114.13 23.20 24.99
N GLN A 307 113.59 21.98 24.96
CA GLN A 307 114.20 20.79 25.57
C GLN A 307 115.61 20.53 25.00
N GLU A 308 115.75 20.52 23.67
CA GLU A 308 117.05 20.33 23.00
C GLU A 308 118.07 21.43 23.39
N LYS A 309 117.61 22.67 23.55
CA LYS A 309 118.48 23.78 24.00
C LYS A 309 118.85 23.66 25.48
N ALA A 310 117.92 23.20 26.33
CA ALA A 310 118.18 23.00 27.75
C ALA A 310 119.26 21.92 27.95
N GLU A 311 119.16 20.81 27.22
CA GLU A 311 120.18 19.74 27.19
C GLU A 311 121.55 20.27 26.77
N GLN A 312 121.63 21.06 25.68
CA GLN A 312 122.87 21.68 25.24
C GLN A 312 123.49 22.61 26.29
N VAL A 313 122.67 23.40 27.00
CA VAL A 313 123.15 24.27 28.08
C VAL A 313 123.62 23.42 29.27
N SER A 314 122.93 22.33 29.59
CA SER A 314 123.32 21.39 30.64
C SER A 314 124.72 20.80 30.38
N GLU A 315 124.98 20.36 29.14
CA GLU A 315 126.31 19.89 28.71
C GLU A 315 127.40 20.96 28.88
N ILE A 316 127.12 22.21 28.48
CA ILE A 316 128.07 23.32 28.62
C ILE A 316 128.36 23.60 30.09
N ILE A 317 127.34 23.57 30.96
CA ILE A 317 127.50 23.81 32.40
C ILE A 317 128.29 22.68 33.07
N ALA A 318 128.13 21.43 32.63
CA ALA A 318 128.96 20.32 33.09
C ALA A 318 130.45 20.56 32.77
N ILE A 319 130.76 20.98 31.54
CA ILE A 319 132.13 21.32 31.13
C ILE A 319 132.69 22.48 31.97
N ILE A 320 131.90 23.53 32.24
CA ILE A 320 132.34 24.66 33.07
C ILE A 320 132.59 24.21 34.52
N SER A 321 131.74 23.33 35.07
CA SER A 321 131.93 22.74 36.39
C SER A 321 133.24 21.95 36.46
N ASP A 322 133.52 21.12 35.45
CA ASP A 322 134.76 20.36 35.34
C ASP A 322 135.99 21.28 35.26
N ILE A 323 135.92 22.36 34.47
CA ILE A 323 136.98 23.37 34.36
C ILE A 323 137.20 24.06 35.70
N ALA A 324 136.12 24.41 36.41
CA ALA A 324 136.20 25.05 37.73
C ALA A 324 136.86 24.11 38.75
N GLU A 325 136.49 22.83 38.77
CA GLU A 325 137.11 21.82 39.64
C GLU A 325 138.59 21.60 39.31
N GLN A 326 138.94 21.48 38.03
CA GLN A 326 140.34 21.39 37.58
C GLN A 326 141.14 22.63 37.97
N THR A 327 140.57 23.83 37.81
CA THR A 327 141.21 25.10 38.19
C THR A 327 141.39 25.21 39.70
N ASN A 328 140.42 24.73 40.48
CA ASN A 328 140.52 24.65 41.93
C ASN A 328 141.67 23.72 42.34
N LEU A 329 141.79 22.54 41.73
CA LEU A 329 142.91 21.61 41.96
C LEU A 329 144.26 22.21 41.53
N LEU A 330 144.32 22.89 40.39
CA LEU A 330 145.53 23.53 39.88
C LEU A 330 146.00 24.67 40.81
N SER A 331 145.06 25.50 41.26
CA SER A 331 145.31 26.61 42.18
C SER A 331 145.67 26.14 43.59
N LEU A 332 145.11 25.01 44.04
CA LEU A 332 145.50 24.35 45.28
C LEU A 332 146.96 23.85 45.19
N ASN A 333 147.33 23.16 44.11
CA ASN A 333 148.70 22.72 43.87
C ASN A 333 149.67 23.92 43.80
N ALA A 334 149.28 25.01 43.12
CA ALA A 334 150.06 26.24 43.06
C ALA A 334 150.21 26.92 44.43
N SER A 335 149.14 26.93 45.25
CA SER A 335 149.16 27.46 46.62
C SER A 335 150.10 26.65 47.53
N ILE A 336 150.10 25.32 47.38
CA ILE A 336 151.01 24.42 48.10
C ILE A 336 152.47 24.70 47.71
N GLU A 337 152.78 24.80 46.41
CA GLU A 337 154.14 25.02 45.94
C GLU A 337 154.63 26.45 46.27
N ALA A 338 153.75 27.44 46.25
CA ALA A 338 154.04 28.80 46.72
C ALA A 338 154.33 28.85 48.23
N ALA A 339 153.60 28.08 49.05
CA ALA A 339 153.90 27.91 50.48
C ALA A 339 155.24 27.20 50.71
N ARG A 340 155.60 26.25 49.83
CA ARG A 340 156.87 25.50 49.86
C ARG A 340 158.09 26.37 49.53
N ALA A 341 157.91 27.40 48.70
CA ALA A 341 158.95 28.38 48.33
C ALA A 341 159.20 29.48 49.39
N GLY A 342 158.47 29.49 50.52
CA GLY A 342 158.68 30.42 51.64
C GLY A 342 158.46 31.89 51.27
N GLU A 343 159.35 32.80 51.71
CA GLU A 343 159.24 34.25 51.47
C GLU A 343 159.22 34.62 49.97
N ALA A 344 159.92 33.85 49.12
CA ALA A 344 159.98 34.09 47.66
C ALA A 344 158.66 33.76 46.94
N GLY A 345 157.83 32.87 47.51
CA GLY A 345 156.56 32.42 46.94
C GLY A 345 155.34 33.27 47.36
N ARG A 346 155.53 34.26 48.23
CA ARG A 346 154.43 34.97 48.90
C ARG A 346 153.49 35.72 47.94
N GLY A 347 154.02 36.31 46.86
CA GLY A 347 153.20 36.93 45.81
C GLY A 347 152.41 35.91 44.97
N PHE A 348 153.02 34.76 44.68
CA PHE A 348 152.36 33.66 43.98
C PHE A 348 151.25 33.00 44.83
N ALA A 349 151.44 32.90 46.15
CA ALA A 349 150.43 32.36 47.07
C ALA A 349 149.15 33.21 47.10
N VAL A 350 149.27 34.54 47.03
CA VAL A 350 148.10 35.45 46.96
C VAL A 350 147.33 35.24 45.65
N VAL A 351 148.03 35.15 44.52
CA VAL A 351 147.40 34.91 43.21
C VAL A 351 146.73 33.54 43.17
N ALA A 352 147.38 32.48 43.67
CA ALA A 352 146.82 31.14 43.72
C ALA A 352 145.59 31.06 44.63
N GLY A 353 145.58 31.77 45.76
CA GLY A 353 144.40 31.89 46.64
C GLY A 353 143.23 32.62 45.97
N GLU A 354 143.50 33.67 45.20
CA GLU A 354 142.44 34.39 44.47
C GLU A 354 141.88 33.54 43.30
N ILE A 355 142.74 32.80 42.57
CA ILE A 355 142.31 31.84 41.55
C ILE A 355 141.45 30.74 42.17
N LYS A 356 141.86 30.21 43.33
CA LYS A 356 141.09 29.20 44.08
C LYS A 356 139.69 29.71 44.39
N LYS A 357 139.60 30.90 44.97
CA LYS A 357 138.33 31.55 45.31
C LYS A 357 137.46 31.79 44.07
N LEU A 358 138.05 32.24 42.95
CA LEU A 358 137.32 32.40 41.68
C LEU A 358 136.79 31.08 41.14
N SER A 359 137.56 30.00 41.26
CA SER A 359 137.16 28.66 40.83
C SER A 359 136.04 28.07 41.69
N GLU A 360 136.08 28.25 43.02
CA GLU A 360 135.00 27.88 43.94
C GLU A 360 133.72 28.67 43.62
N GLN A 361 133.82 29.98 43.40
CA GLN A 361 132.69 30.82 42.99
C GLN A 361 132.11 30.40 41.63
N THR A 362 132.96 30.00 40.68
CA THR A 362 132.55 29.48 39.37
C THR A 362 131.83 28.14 39.50
N GLY A 363 132.31 27.25 40.38
CA GLY A 363 131.65 25.98 40.69
C GLY A 363 130.28 26.19 41.32
N GLU A 364 130.16 27.08 42.32
CA GLU A 364 128.87 27.41 42.93
C GLU A 364 127.89 28.05 41.93
N ALA A 365 128.37 28.94 41.06
CA ALA A 365 127.56 29.54 40.00
C ALA A 365 127.08 28.48 38.98
N SER A 366 127.96 27.56 38.57
CA SER A 366 127.63 26.46 37.66
C SER A 366 126.60 25.52 38.27
N ALA A 367 126.74 25.17 39.55
CA ALA A 367 125.76 24.35 40.27
C ALA A 367 124.38 25.04 40.38
N ARG A 368 124.35 26.36 40.59
CA ARG A 368 123.09 27.14 40.56
C ARG A 368 122.45 27.13 39.18
N ILE A 369 123.23 27.34 38.12
CA ILE A 369 122.70 27.32 36.74
C ILE A 369 122.20 25.91 36.39
N SER A 370 122.94 24.86 36.74
CA SER A 370 122.52 23.47 36.51
C SER A 370 121.15 23.17 37.15
N ARG A 371 120.90 23.65 38.38
CA ARG A 371 119.58 23.53 39.02
C ARG A 371 118.47 24.23 38.23
N ILE A 372 118.72 25.46 37.77
CA ILE A 372 117.75 26.23 36.96
C ILE A 372 117.45 25.50 35.64
N ILE A 373 118.46 24.87 35.01
CA ILE A 373 118.27 24.10 33.79
C ILE A 373 117.43 22.84 34.04
N LEU A 374 117.69 22.12 35.13
CA LEU A 374 116.86 20.97 35.52
C LEU A 374 115.40 21.36 35.81
N GLU A 375 115.18 22.48 36.49
CA GLU A 375 113.83 23.03 36.71
C GLU A 375 113.17 23.39 35.37
N LEU A 376 113.91 23.97 34.42
CA LEU A 376 113.41 24.33 33.09
C LEU A 376 113.09 23.10 32.23
N GLU A 377 113.90 22.03 32.28
CA GLU A 377 113.60 20.75 31.63
C GLU A 377 112.30 20.16 32.18
N GLN A 378 112.14 20.14 33.51
CA GLN A 378 110.93 19.62 34.15
C GLN A 378 109.68 20.44 33.77
N GLU A 379 109.76 21.78 33.78
CA GLU A 379 108.65 22.64 33.34
C GLU A 379 108.32 22.44 31.85
N THR A 380 109.33 22.22 31.01
CA THR A 380 109.16 21.96 29.57
C THR A 380 108.48 20.61 29.32
N GLU A 381 108.82 19.58 30.08
CA GLU A 381 108.17 18.26 30.01
C GLU A 381 106.69 18.33 30.43
N ILE A 382 106.39 19.02 31.54
CA ILE A 382 105.01 19.24 32.02
C ILE A 382 104.19 20.01 30.97
N ALA A 383 104.77 21.06 30.37
CA ALA A 383 104.13 21.82 29.30
C ALA A 383 103.89 20.93 28.07
N GLY A 384 104.86 20.11 27.67
CA GLY A 384 104.73 19.16 26.56
C GLY A 384 103.61 18.14 26.78
N SER A 385 103.52 17.53 27.97
CA SER A 385 102.42 16.63 28.33
C SER A 385 101.06 17.32 28.27
N SER A 386 100.96 18.54 28.78
CA SER A 386 99.71 19.31 28.79
C SER A 386 99.22 19.62 27.37
N VAL A 387 100.13 19.89 26.44
CA VAL A 387 99.81 20.14 25.04
C VAL A 387 99.44 18.84 24.31
N ALA A 388 100.06 17.71 24.64
CA ALA A 388 99.66 16.40 24.13
C ALA A 388 98.23 16.03 24.57
N ASP A 389 97.90 16.25 25.85
CA ASP A 389 96.54 16.07 26.37
C ASP A 389 95.55 16.99 25.65
N MET A 390 95.92 18.25 25.41
CA MET A 390 95.11 19.21 24.65
C MET A 390 94.79 18.71 23.23
N ASN A 391 95.75 18.11 22.52
CA ASN A 391 95.52 17.52 21.21
C ASN A 391 94.52 16.36 21.27
N SER A 392 94.63 15.49 22.28
CA SER A 392 93.67 14.40 22.49
C SER A 392 92.24 14.91 22.72
N VAL A 393 92.10 16.03 23.44
CA VAL A 393 90.79 16.68 23.65
C VAL A 393 90.26 17.29 22.35
N ILE A 394 91.11 17.92 21.53
CA ILE A 394 90.71 18.49 20.23
C ILE A 394 90.23 17.38 19.27
N GLU A 395 90.90 16.23 19.22
CA GLU A 395 90.46 15.08 18.41
C GLU A 395 89.06 14.58 18.82
N LYS A 396 88.83 14.42 20.13
CA LYS A 396 87.50 14.05 20.66
C LYS A 396 86.43 15.10 20.36
N GLN A 397 86.81 16.38 20.39
CA GLN A 397 85.91 17.48 20.03
C GLN A 397 85.50 17.36 18.55
N MET A 398 86.44 17.10 17.64
CA MET A 398 86.16 16.89 16.21
C MET A 398 85.25 15.68 15.96
N GLU A 399 85.45 14.58 16.68
CA GLU A 399 84.54 13.43 16.62
C GLU A 399 83.11 13.83 17.03
N CYS A 400 82.97 14.56 18.14
CA CYS A 400 81.67 15.04 18.63
C CYS A 400 80.97 15.96 17.63
N ILE A 401 81.72 16.89 17.01
CA ILE A 401 81.18 17.79 15.96
C ILE A 401 80.62 16.99 14.79
N ASN A 402 81.36 15.99 14.30
CA ASN A 402 80.91 15.13 13.22
C ASN A 402 79.62 14.36 13.57
N VAL A 403 79.54 13.83 14.79
CA VAL A 403 78.32 13.17 15.28
C VAL A 403 77.14 14.13 15.30
N VAL A 404 77.31 15.35 15.81
CA VAL A 404 76.23 16.35 15.86
C VAL A 404 75.78 16.77 14.46
N ASN A 405 76.71 16.96 13.52
CA ASN A 405 76.38 17.25 12.12
C ASN A 405 75.57 16.12 11.47
N ASP A 406 75.91 14.85 11.72
CA ASP A 406 75.12 13.72 11.22
C ASP A 406 73.70 13.67 11.82
N LYS A 407 73.57 14.01 13.11
CA LYS A 407 72.26 14.16 13.76
C LYS A 407 71.43 15.29 13.15
N PHE A 408 72.04 16.43 12.84
CA PHE A 408 71.35 17.52 12.15
C PHE A 408 70.85 17.12 10.76
N ARG A 409 71.68 16.40 9.97
CA ARG A 409 71.25 15.90 8.65
C ARG A 409 70.09 14.93 8.75
N THR A 410 70.15 13.99 9.71
CA THR A 410 69.06 13.05 9.98
C THR A 410 67.78 13.78 10.40
N LEU A 411 67.90 14.78 11.27
CA LEU A 411 66.77 15.59 11.71
C LEU A 411 66.15 16.38 10.56
N GLY A 412 66.97 16.96 9.68
CA GLY A 412 66.50 17.63 8.47
C GLY A 412 65.67 16.71 7.57
N SER A 413 66.17 15.49 7.31
CA SER A 413 65.41 14.50 6.52
C SER A 413 64.10 14.06 7.19
N SER A 414 64.07 14.01 8.53
CA SER A 414 62.86 13.68 9.28
C SER A 414 61.81 14.79 9.20
N LEU A 415 62.24 16.05 9.17
CA LEU A 415 61.36 17.20 8.97
C LEU A 415 60.81 17.27 7.55
N ASP A 416 61.61 16.95 6.53
CA ASP A 416 61.12 16.86 5.15
C ASP A 416 60.02 15.79 5.01
N ALA A 417 60.24 14.60 5.58
CA ALA A 417 59.23 13.54 5.60
C ALA A 417 57.96 13.92 6.40
N LEU A 418 58.11 14.73 7.46
CA LEU A 418 56.97 15.27 8.21
C LEU A 418 56.17 16.27 7.36
N ALA A 419 56.84 17.15 6.62
CA ALA A 419 56.17 18.09 5.71
C ALA A 419 55.38 17.35 4.62
N ASP A 420 55.96 16.32 4.00
CA ASP A 420 55.26 15.48 3.02
C ASP A 420 54.02 14.78 3.62
N SER A 421 54.14 14.31 4.87
CA SER A 421 53.01 13.66 5.57
C SER A 421 51.86 14.64 5.84
N ILE A 422 52.17 15.91 6.11
CA ILE A 422 51.16 16.96 6.31
C ILE A 422 50.46 17.33 5.01
N ASP A 423 51.19 17.37 3.89
CA ASP A 423 50.61 17.58 2.57
C ASP A 423 49.61 16.46 2.22
N GLU A 424 50.01 15.20 2.43
CA GLU A 424 49.12 14.04 2.25
C GLU A 424 47.89 14.13 3.16
N GLN A 425 48.07 14.54 4.42
CA GLN A 425 46.97 14.71 5.37
C GLN A 425 45.99 15.80 4.92
N THR A 426 46.49 16.89 4.35
CA THR A 426 45.66 17.99 3.82
C THR A 426 44.83 17.51 2.62
N HIS A 427 45.42 16.75 1.71
CA HIS A 427 44.68 16.13 0.61
C HIS A 427 43.58 15.18 1.10
N LYS A 428 43.86 14.34 2.10
CA LYS A 428 42.84 13.46 2.70
C LYS A 428 41.71 14.25 3.36
N ALA A 429 42.02 15.38 4.00
CA ALA A 429 41.01 16.25 4.58
C ALA A 429 40.06 16.83 3.51
N GLU A 430 40.59 17.15 2.34
CA GLU A 430 39.81 17.57 1.17
C GLU A 430 38.91 16.46 0.62
N GLU A 431 39.41 15.23 0.51
CA GLU A 431 38.57 14.08 0.13
C GLU A 431 37.41 13.86 1.12
N VAL A 432 37.67 14.02 2.43
CA VAL A 432 36.63 13.93 3.47
C VAL A 432 35.63 15.08 3.33
N ARG A 433 36.08 16.29 2.97
CA ARG A 433 35.19 17.44 2.70
C ARG A 433 34.24 17.16 1.54
N ASP A 434 34.76 16.62 0.44
CA ASP A 434 33.96 16.24 -0.72
C ASP A 434 32.96 15.13 -0.39
N ALA A 435 33.40 14.12 0.38
CA ALA A 435 32.52 13.05 0.86
C ALA A 435 31.40 13.61 1.77
N ASN A 436 31.73 14.52 2.68
CA ASN A 436 30.77 15.19 3.56
C ASN A 436 29.76 16.02 2.74
N GLY A 437 30.20 16.71 1.68
CA GLY A 437 29.32 17.41 0.75
C GLY A 437 28.33 16.49 0.04
N LYS A 438 28.76 15.29 -0.38
CA LYS A 438 27.86 14.26 -0.95
C LYS A 438 26.85 13.73 0.06
N ILE A 439 27.24 13.59 1.33
CA ILE A 439 26.34 13.21 2.42
C ILE A 439 25.28 14.31 2.61
N MET A 440 25.69 15.57 2.68
CA MET A 440 24.75 16.71 2.77
C MET A 440 23.72 16.68 1.64
N HIS A 441 24.17 16.49 0.39
CA HIS A 441 23.24 16.40 -0.74
C HIS A 441 22.28 15.19 -0.64
N SER A 442 22.76 14.06 -0.12
CA SER A 442 21.92 12.88 0.13
C SER A 442 20.87 13.15 1.22
N ILE A 443 21.23 13.92 2.25
CA ILE A 443 20.30 14.36 3.31
C ILE A 443 19.20 15.26 2.73
N GLU A 444 19.54 16.21 1.86
CA GLU A 444 18.55 17.05 1.17
C GLU A 444 17.56 16.20 0.36
N GLY A 445 18.07 15.21 -0.40
CA GLY A 445 17.25 14.28 -1.14
C GLY A 445 16.34 13.44 -0.24
N LEU A 446 16.85 12.98 0.91
CA LEU A 446 16.07 12.22 1.88
C LEU A 446 14.99 13.10 2.54
N SER A 447 15.26 14.37 2.79
CA SER A 447 14.30 15.35 3.28
C SER A 447 13.16 15.55 2.29
N ALA A 448 13.47 15.78 1.02
CA ALA A 448 12.46 15.92 -0.03
C ALA A 448 11.60 14.65 -0.17
N PHE A 449 12.24 13.47 -0.11
CA PHE A 449 11.54 12.19 -0.12
C PHE A 449 10.62 12.00 1.10
N SER A 450 11.07 12.42 2.28
CA SER A 450 10.27 12.36 3.53
C SER A 450 9.04 13.27 3.47
N GLU A 451 9.17 14.47 2.90
CA GLU A 451 8.04 15.38 2.65
C GLU A 451 7.03 14.77 1.65
N GLU A 452 7.51 14.21 0.55
CA GLU A 452 6.66 13.53 -0.44
C GLU A 452 5.93 12.32 0.17
N LEU A 453 6.63 11.52 0.98
CA LEU A 453 6.06 10.38 1.67
C LEU A 453 4.96 10.79 2.65
N THR A 454 5.15 11.90 3.36
CA THR A 454 4.14 12.50 4.24
C THR A 454 2.89 12.90 3.45
N ALA A 455 3.07 13.62 2.33
CA ALA A 455 1.96 14.04 1.48
C ALA A 455 1.18 12.84 0.89
N ASN A 456 1.89 11.81 0.44
CA ASN A 456 1.28 10.58 -0.08
C ASN A 456 0.54 9.79 1.01
N SER A 457 1.07 9.76 2.23
CA SER A 457 0.42 9.13 3.38
C SER A 457 -0.90 9.83 3.72
N GLU A 458 -0.91 11.16 3.75
CA GLU A 458 -2.12 11.94 3.99
C GLU A 458 -3.17 11.74 2.89
N SER A 459 -2.75 11.74 1.62
CA SER A 459 -3.65 11.46 0.50
C SER A 459 -4.26 10.05 0.59
N THR A 460 -3.46 9.05 0.96
CA THR A 460 -3.92 7.66 1.16
C THR A 460 -4.88 7.55 2.33
N ARG A 461 -4.63 8.31 3.41
CA ARG A 461 -5.53 8.41 4.57
C ARG A 461 -6.89 8.97 4.16
N THR A 462 -6.92 10.07 3.40
CA THR A 462 -8.18 10.67 2.90
C THR A 462 -8.95 9.68 2.03
N ARG A 463 -8.30 9.04 1.06
CA ARG A 463 -8.94 8.04 0.18
C ARG A 463 -9.48 6.83 0.95
N SER A 464 -8.77 6.39 1.98
CA SER A 464 -9.22 5.30 2.84
C SER A 464 -10.46 5.69 3.64
N GLU A 465 -10.57 6.96 4.08
CA GLU A 465 -11.78 7.47 4.72
C GLU A 465 -12.96 7.53 3.73
N GLU A 466 -12.74 8.01 2.51
CA GLU A 466 -13.77 8.03 1.46
C GLU A 466 -14.28 6.62 1.12
N LEU A 467 -13.38 5.63 0.99
CA LEU A 467 -13.74 4.22 0.78
C LEU A 467 -14.56 3.64 1.93
N TYR A 468 -14.19 3.98 3.16
CA TYR A 468 -14.94 3.57 4.35
C TYR A 468 -16.37 4.13 4.32
N GLN A 469 -16.53 5.42 4.03
CA GLN A 469 -17.86 6.04 3.92
C GLN A 469 -18.68 5.46 2.76
N GLY A 470 -18.06 5.19 1.61
CA GLY A 470 -18.72 4.54 0.47
C GLY A 470 -19.24 3.14 0.81
N THR A 471 -18.47 2.38 1.59
CA THR A 471 -18.87 1.03 2.05
C THR A 471 -20.08 1.09 2.98
N LEU A 472 -20.15 2.08 3.87
CA LEU A 472 -21.33 2.30 4.72
C LEU A 472 -22.59 2.61 3.90
N GLN A 473 -22.47 3.42 2.85
CA GLN A 473 -23.59 3.72 1.95
C GLN A 473 -24.06 2.48 1.19
N ILE A 474 -23.13 1.66 0.68
CA ILE A 474 -23.45 0.39 0.01
C ILE A 474 -24.25 -0.52 0.95
N ASN A 475 -23.77 -0.73 2.18
CA ASN A 475 -24.47 -1.58 3.15
C ASN A 475 -25.87 -1.06 3.48
N SER A 476 -26.09 0.26 3.53
CA SER A 476 -27.42 0.86 3.71
C SER A 476 -28.36 0.50 2.55
N ILE A 477 -27.91 0.67 1.31
CA ILE A 477 -28.71 0.38 0.10
C ILE A 477 -29.03 -1.12 0.02
N LEU A 478 -28.06 -1.99 0.35
CA LEU A 478 -28.27 -3.43 0.38
C LEU A 478 -29.32 -3.84 1.41
N GLY A 479 -29.36 -3.18 2.58
CA GLY A 479 -30.39 -3.39 3.59
C GLY A 479 -31.80 -3.06 3.08
N GLU A 480 -31.96 -1.98 2.31
CA GLU A 480 -33.23 -1.62 1.68
C GLU A 480 -33.66 -2.66 0.62
N ILE A 481 -32.74 -3.08 -0.25
CA ILE A 481 -33.01 -4.11 -1.28
C ILE A 481 -33.42 -5.43 -0.62
N ALA A 482 -32.75 -5.85 0.45
CA ALA A 482 -33.09 -7.07 1.19
C ALA A 482 -34.51 -7.00 1.81
N ALA A 483 -34.90 -5.83 2.33
CA ALA A 483 -36.24 -5.60 2.85
C ALA A 483 -37.32 -5.69 1.76
N ASP A 484 -37.06 -5.13 0.58
CA ASP A 484 -37.99 -5.19 -0.56
C ASP A 484 -38.12 -6.61 -1.13
N ILE A 485 -37.03 -7.38 -1.20
CA ILE A 485 -37.06 -8.81 -1.56
C ILE A 485 -37.91 -9.60 -0.56
N SER A 486 -37.75 -9.32 0.73
CA SER A 486 -38.51 -9.99 1.79
C SER A 486 -40.02 -9.72 1.66
N ARG A 487 -40.40 -8.50 1.28
CA ARG A 487 -41.80 -8.12 0.98
C ARG A 487 -42.35 -8.78 -0.28
N LEU A 488 -41.49 -9.12 -1.24
CA LEU A 488 -41.87 -9.78 -2.49
C LEU A 488 -42.08 -11.28 -2.31
N ASN A 489 -41.38 -11.88 -1.35
CA ASN A 489 -41.41 -13.32 -1.06
C ASN A 489 -42.44 -13.71 0.01
N GLY A 490 -42.95 -12.77 0.82
CA GLY A 490 -44.00 -12.96 1.82
C GLY A 490 -45.35 -12.48 1.33
#